data_AF-A0A4Q4NPK6-F1
#
_entry.id   AF-A0A4Q4NPK6-F1
#
_cell.length_a   1.000
_cell.length_b   1.000
_cell.length_c   1.000
_cell.angle_alpha   90.00
_cell.angle_beta   90.00
_cell.angle_gamma   90.00
#
_symmetry.space_group_name_H-M   'P 1'
#
loop_
_entity.id
_entity.type
_entity.pdbx_description
1 polymer ?
#
loop_
_entity_poly.entity_id
_entity_poly.type
_entity_poly.pdbx_seq_one_letter_code
_entity_poly.pdbx_strand_id
1 'polypeptide(L)'
;MPRRQPPGHTVKKHMDTPRRVRFFEAFERKGERTARDIFKDFNIHPSTGYKLLHDRERYGDLADCREKFRKQKQQMRGTRQGPKPKSSGEQPKSKSSDGQAKPRSSNEQLHMPETIVISNTQEVPIVHGISVTPLTQCAHWHSPLDIIAIKHFCCQKFYACISCHDACETHMSFVWPFARRDECAVLCGQCKYILTIAEYMESGSKCTRCASAFNPGCKNHWALYFELSKEL
;
A
#
# COMPACT_ATOMS: atom_id res chain seq x y z
N MET A 1 23.90 41.80 15.43
CA MET A 1 22.69 41.13 15.99
C MET A 1 22.29 39.99 15.06
N PRO A 2 22.48 38.71 15.43
CA PRO A 2 22.04 37.60 14.58
C PRO A 2 20.52 37.46 14.67
N ARG A 3 19.85 37.35 13.51
CA ARG A 3 18.40 37.11 13.41
C ARG A 3 18.08 35.76 14.05
N ARG A 4 17.21 35.75 15.06
CA ARG A 4 16.61 34.53 15.63
C ARG A 4 15.79 33.83 14.56
N GLN A 5 16.05 32.55 14.31
CA GLN A 5 15.16 31.69 13.53
C GLN A 5 13.89 31.38 14.36
N PRO A 6 12.70 31.31 13.74
CA PRO A 6 11.48 30.93 14.45
C PRO A 6 11.49 29.44 14.83
N PRO A 7 10.85 29.03 15.93
CA PRO A 7 10.81 27.64 16.37
C PRO A 7 10.11 26.77 15.32
N GLY A 8 10.79 25.68 14.94
CA GLY A 8 10.31 24.71 13.97
C GLY A 8 8.93 24.20 14.35
N HIS A 9 7.96 24.40 13.46
CA HIS A 9 6.63 23.81 13.58
C HIS A 9 6.79 22.29 13.46
N THR A 10 6.82 21.57 14.58
CA THR A 10 6.80 20.11 14.56
C THR A 10 5.52 19.67 13.89
N VAL A 11 5.61 19.25 12.64
CA VAL A 11 4.50 18.63 11.91
C VAL A 11 4.07 17.45 12.77
N LYS A 12 2.86 17.52 13.34
CA LYS A 12 2.30 16.41 14.12
C LYS A 12 2.31 15.17 13.21
N LYS A 13 3.22 14.22 13.45
CA LYS A 13 3.31 12.96 12.71
C LYS A 13 2.00 12.22 12.95
N HIS A 14 1.06 12.38 12.03
CA HIS A 14 -0.22 11.72 12.10
C HIS A 14 -0.01 10.25 11.76
N MET A 15 -0.54 9.36 12.59
CA MET A 15 -0.41 7.91 12.41
C MET A 15 -0.88 7.48 11.02
N ASP A 16 -0.15 6.57 10.39
CA ASP A 16 -0.57 5.95 9.13
C ASP A 16 -1.78 5.02 9.34
N THR A 17 -2.46 4.66 8.26
CA THR A 17 -3.64 3.78 8.28
C THR A 17 -3.35 2.42 8.95
N PRO A 18 -2.25 1.72 8.61
CA PRO A 18 -1.98 0.40 9.18
C PRO A 18 -1.71 0.43 10.69
N ARG A 19 -0.94 1.41 11.16
CA ARG A 19 -0.69 1.59 12.60
C ARG A 19 -1.94 2.04 13.35
N ARG A 20 -2.90 2.72 12.70
CA ARG A 20 -4.23 3.03 13.28
C ARG A 20 -5.08 1.77 13.43
N VAL A 21 -5.15 0.91 12.41
CA VAL A 21 -5.89 -0.37 12.49
C VAL A 21 -5.36 -1.20 13.67
N ARG A 22 -4.05 -1.43 13.70
CA ARG A 22 -3.40 -2.21 14.77
C ARG A 22 -3.59 -1.60 16.15
N PHE A 23 -3.66 -0.27 16.25
CA PHE A 23 -3.96 0.42 17.50
C PHE A 23 -5.37 0.08 18.01
N PHE A 24 -6.39 0.09 17.14
CA PHE A 24 -7.76 -0.26 17.54
C PHE A 24 -7.91 -1.74 17.86
N GLU A 25 -7.28 -2.64 17.09
CA GLU A 25 -7.25 -4.06 17.42
C GLU A 25 -6.59 -4.34 18.78
N ALA A 26 -5.47 -3.68 19.07
CA ALA A 26 -4.82 -3.80 20.37
C ALA A 26 -5.73 -3.29 21.51
N PHE A 27 -6.58 -2.31 21.23
CA PHE A 27 -7.57 -1.80 22.18
C PHE A 27 -8.76 -2.74 22.37
N GLU A 28 -9.21 -3.43 21.33
CA GLU A 28 -10.25 -4.45 21.39
C GLU A 28 -9.77 -5.71 22.13
N ARG A 29 -8.50 -6.09 21.94
CA ARG A 29 -7.86 -7.25 22.61
C ARG A 29 -7.17 -6.91 23.94
N LYS A 30 -7.42 -5.73 24.50
CA LYS A 30 -6.66 -5.21 25.64
C LYS A 30 -6.66 -6.09 26.90
N GLY A 31 -7.69 -6.92 27.09
CA GLY A 31 -7.84 -7.70 28.32
C GLY A 31 -7.77 -6.80 29.56
N GLU A 32 -6.87 -7.12 30.49
CA GLU A 32 -6.62 -6.34 31.72
C GLU A 32 -5.77 -5.08 31.51
N ARG A 33 -5.19 -4.88 30.32
CA ARG A 33 -4.31 -3.74 30.04
C ARG A 33 -5.09 -2.43 30.04
N THR A 34 -4.44 -1.35 30.51
CA THR A 34 -5.04 -0.03 30.44
C THR A 34 -4.89 0.58 29.04
N ALA A 35 -5.76 1.53 28.71
CA ALA A 35 -5.65 2.32 27.48
C ALA A 35 -4.26 3.00 27.37
N ARG A 36 -3.70 3.44 28.50
CA ARG A 36 -2.40 4.13 28.54
C ARG A 36 -1.24 3.20 28.22
N ASP A 37 -1.33 1.92 28.57
CA ASP A 37 -0.30 0.95 28.23
C ASP A 37 -0.24 0.72 26.72
N ILE A 38 -1.42 0.63 26.08
CA ILE A 38 -1.50 0.53 24.62
C ILE A 38 -1.00 1.81 23.96
N PHE A 39 -1.28 2.98 24.52
CA PHE A 39 -0.75 4.23 23.99
C PHE A 39 0.79 4.25 24.01
N LYS A 40 1.41 3.72 25.06
CA LYS A 40 2.87 3.61 25.17
C LYS A 40 3.44 2.66 24.11
N ASP A 41 2.87 1.47 23.94
CA ASP A 41 3.32 0.49 22.92
C ASP A 41 3.35 1.09 21.52
N PHE A 42 2.32 1.89 21.21
CA PHE A 42 2.20 2.53 19.91
C PHE A 42 2.90 3.89 19.85
N ASN A 43 3.64 4.30 20.88
CA ASN A 43 4.27 5.62 21.00
C ASN A 43 3.31 6.77 20.65
N ILE A 44 2.11 6.71 21.24
CA ILE A 44 1.02 7.68 21.05
C ILE A 44 0.89 8.51 22.31
N HIS A 45 0.88 9.83 22.16
CA HIS A 45 0.55 10.71 23.28
C HIS A 45 -0.91 10.48 23.73
N PRO A 46 -1.22 10.41 25.04
CA PRO A 46 -2.56 10.05 25.53
C PRO A 46 -3.71 10.86 24.92
N SER A 47 -3.53 12.17 24.74
CA SER A 47 -4.54 13.03 24.09
C SER A 47 -4.85 12.62 22.64
N THR A 48 -3.84 12.12 21.91
CA THR A 48 -4.03 11.60 20.56
C THR A 48 -4.72 10.24 20.61
N GLY A 49 -4.31 9.36 21.54
CA GLY A 49 -4.93 8.04 21.73
C GLY A 49 -6.42 8.13 22.03
N TYR A 50 -6.82 8.95 23.01
CA TYR A 50 -8.24 9.14 23.32
C TYR A 50 -9.03 9.77 22.17
N LYS A 51 -8.42 10.70 21.41
CA LYS A 51 -9.06 11.26 20.22
C LYS A 51 -9.33 10.19 19.15
N LEU A 52 -8.41 9.24 18.96
CA LEU A 52 -8.59 8.13 18.04
C LEU A 52 -9.75 7.24 18.47
N LEU A 53 -9.83 6.90 19.77
CA LEU A 53 -10.93 6.10 20.32
C LEU A 53 -12.28 6.79 20.16
N HIS A 54 -12.36 8.09 20.44
CA HIS A 54 -13.57 8.87 20.20
C HIS A 54 -13.94 8.97 18.70
N ASP A 55 -12.94 9.11 17.83
CA ASP A 55 -13.16 9.08 16.37
C ASP A 55 -13.70 7.67 15.94
N ARG A 56 -13.21 6.58 16.52
CA ARG A 56 -13.71 5.22 16.29
C ARG A 56 -15.16 5.04 16.75
N GLU A 57 -15.51 5.56 17.91
CA GLU A 57 -16.90 5.55 18.41
C GLU A 57 -17.86 6.29 17.46
N ARG A 58 -17.42 7.41 16.91
CA ARG A 58 -18.25 8.26 16.06
C ARG A 58 -18.37 7.79 14.60
N TYR A 59 -17.34 7.11 14.08
CA TYR A 59 -17.23 6.81 12.65
C TYR A 59 -17.02 5.31 12.33
N GLY A 60 -16.94 4.44 13.35
CA GLY A 60 -16.74 3.00 13.21
C GLY A 60 -15.45 2.64 12.47
N ASP A 61 -15.51 1.59 11.65
CA ASP A 61 -14.42 1.06 10.80
C ASP A 61 -13.77 2.05 9.86
N LEU A 62 -14.46 3.16 9.56
CA LEU A 62 -13.86 4.21 8.77
C LEU A 62 -12.74 4.93 9.51
N ALA A 63 -12.73 4.94 10.86
CA ALA A 63 -11.71 5.56 11.67
C ALA A 63 -10.34 4.88 11.57
N ASP A 64 -10.29 3.63 11.14
CA ASP A 64 -9.06 2.86 11.00
C ASP A 64 -8.33 3.30 9.72
N CYS A 65 -9.11 3.58 8.67
CA CYS A 65 -8.64 4.07 7.38
C CYS A 65 -8.52 5.60 7.35
N ARG A 66 -7.33 6.13 7.65
CA ARG A 66 -7.06 7.58 7.70
C ARG A 66 -7.59 8.37 6.50
N GLU A 67 -7.38 7.88 5.28
CA GLU A 67 -7.82 8.58 4.07
C GLU A 67 -9.35 8.62 3.96
N LYS A 68 -10.00 7.47 4.15
CA LYS A 68 -11.47 7.35 4.13
C LYS A 68 -12.08 8.25 5.20
N PHE A 69 -11.50 8.23 6.39
CA PHE A 69 -11.91 9.07 7.50
C PHE A 69 -11.85 10.57 7.16
N ARG A 70 -10.76 11.00 6.53
CA ARG A 70 -10.59 12.39 6.10
C ARG A 70 -11.66 12.80 5.09
N LYS A 71 -11.95 11.95 4.10
CA LYS A 71 -12.99 12.20 3.08
C LYS A 71 -14.37 12.33 3.73
N GLN A 72 -14.72 11.45 4.66
CA GLN A 72 -16.02 11.51 5.34
C GLN A 72 -16.15 12.74 6.25
N LYS A 73 -15.09 13.12 6.98
CA LYS A 73 -15.08 14.38 7.74
C LYS A 73 -15.28 15.60 6.84
N GLN A 74 -14.74 15.58 5.62
CA GLN A 74 -14.96 16.66 4.64
C GLN A 74 -16.40 16.68 4.13
N GLN A 75 -16.99 15.52 3.82
CA GLN A 75 -18.40 15.42 3.43
C GLN A 75 -19.35 15.92 4.52
N MET A 76 -19.13 15.51 5.78
CA MET A 76 -19.90 15.96 6.95
C MET A 76 -19.73 17.46 7.26
N ARG A 77 -18.67 18.10 6.76
CA ARG A 77 -18.47 19.55 6.85
C ARG A 77 -19.17 20.29 5.70
N GLY A 78 -19.24 19.67 4.52
CA GLY A 78 -19.92 20.21 3.33
C GLY A 78 -21.45 20.20 3.42
N THR A 79 -22.04 19.45 4.35
CA THR A 79 -23.49 19.42 4.60
C THR A 79 -24.01 20.54 5.49
N ARG A 80 -23.16 21.45 5.99
CA ARG A 80 -23.60 22.69 6.64
C ARG A 80 -24.02 23.72 5.58
N GLN A 81 -25.27 23.66 5.13
CA GLN A 81 -25.90 24.78 4.39
C GLN A 81 -26.22 25.92 5.38
N GLY A 82 -25.32 26.90 5.47
CA GLY A 82 -25.68 28.25 5.86
C GLY A 82 -25.97 29.07 4.59
N PRO A 83 -26.92 30.03 4.62
CA PRO A 83 -27.31 30.76 3.41
C PRO A 83 -26.11 31.56 2.88
N LYS A 84 -25.76 31.34 1.60
CA LYS A 84 -24.68 32.06 0.93
C LYS A 84 -25.27 33.13 -0.01
N PRO A 85 -24.73 34.35 -0.07
CA PRO A 85 -25.30 35.46 -0.85
C PRO A 85 -25.10 35.25 -2.37
N LYS A 86 -26.00 35.86 -3.14
CA LYS A 86 -26.08 35.81 -4.61
C LYS A 86 -24.98 36.61 -5.31
N SER A 87 -24.47 36.06 -6.42
CA SER A 87 -23.93 36.77 -7.59
C SER A 87 -23.87 35.77 -8.76
N SER A 88 -24.76 35.86 -9.77
CA SER A 88 -24.52 36.45 -11.11
C SER A 88 -23.24 35.93 -11.79
N GLY A 89 -23.22 35.35 -12.99
CA GLY A 89 -24.22 35.11 -14.03
C GLY A 89 -23.58 34.33 -15.21
N GLU A 90 -24.44 33.95 -16.17
CA GLU A 90 -24.19 33.57 -17.58
C GLU A 90 -23.61 32.20 -17.99
N GLN A 91 -24.39 31.53 -18.85
CA GLN A 91 -24.08 30.41 -19.77
C GLN A 91 -23.89 30.95 -21.21
N PRO A 92 -23.33 30.17 -22.17
CA PRO A 92 -24.13 29.26 -23.03
C PRO A 92 -23.44 27.89 -23.35
N LYS A 93 -24.12 26.73 -23.35
CA LYS A 93 -24.77 25.94 -24.47
C LYS A 93 -23.87 25.69 -25.70
N SER A 94 -23.60 24.46 -26.17
CA SER A 94 -24.45 23.54 -27.01
C SER A 94 -23.79 22.12 -27.14
N LYS A 95 -24.47 20.96 -27.01
CA LYS A 95 -25.25 20.11 -27.98
C LYS A 95 -24.42 19.42 -29.12
N SER A 96 -24.20 18.08 -29.06
CA SER A 96 -24.84 16.95 -29.83
C SER A 96 -24.21 16.70 -31.23
N SER A 97 -24.11 15.53 -31.89
CA SER A 97 -24.80 14.21 -31.90
C SER A 97 -24.09 13.23 -32.88
N ASP A 98 -24.28 11.91 -32.66
CA ASP A 98 -24.51 10.76 -33.57
C ASP A 98 -23.77 10.51 -34.91
N GLY A 99 -23.53 9.21 -35.19
CA GLY A 99 -23.34 8.66 -36.54
C GLY A 99 -22.80 7.22 -36.58
N GLN A 100 -23.45 6.34 -37.33
CA GLN A 100 -23.43 4.86 -37.20
C GLN A 100 -22.82 4.12 -38.42
N ALA A 101 -22.55 2.82 -38.22
CA ALA A 101 -22.66 1.69 -39.16
C ALA A 101 -21.42 1.10 -39.90
N LYS A 102 -21.46 -0.25 -39.93
CA LYS A 102 -20.59 -1.34 -40.48
C LYS A 102 -21.03 -1.70 -41.93
N PRO A 103 -20.32 -2.53 -42.76
CA PRO A 103 -20.34 -4.02 -42.64
C PRO A 103 -19.21 -4.90 -43.27
N ARG A 104 -19.18 -6.20 -42.83
CA ARG A 104 -18.90 -7.53 -43.48
C ARG A 104 -17.61 -7.72 -44.32
N SER A 105 -17.01 -8.90 -44.57
CA SER A 105 -17.07 -10.38 -44.30
C SER A 105 -15.78 -10.94 -45.00
N SER A 106 -15.02 -11.97 -44.58
CA SER A 106 -15.15 -13.44 -44.75
C SER A 106 -13.78 -14.05 -44.38
N ASN A 107 -13.65 -15.01 -43.45
CA ASN A 107 -13.56 -16.47 -43.62
C ASN A 107 -12.52 -17.00 -44.63
N GLU A 108 -11.39 -17.51 -44.14
CA GLU A 108 -10.63 -18.63 -44.76
C GLU A 108 -9.69 -19.26 -43.72
N GLN A 109 -9.65 -20.59 -43.68
CA GLN A 109 -8.96 -21.40 -42.68
C GLN A 109 -8.16 -22.50 -43.36
N LEU A 110 -6.86 -22.60 -43.07
CA LEU A 110 -6.00 -23.76 -43.36
C LEU A 110 -4.95 -23.96 -42.23
N HIS A 111 -4.45 -25.18 -42.13
CA HIS A 111 -4.10 -25.93 -40.91
C HIS A 111 -2.63 -25.86 -40.41
N MET A 112 -2.47 -26.00 -39.07
CA MET A 112 -1.46 -26.68 -38.21
C MET A 112 0.06 -26.68 -38.56
N PRO A 113 0.95 -26.54 -37.54
CA PRO A 113 1.42 -27.74 -36.84
C PRO A 113 1.35 -27.65 -35.31
N GLU A 114 1.30 -28.82 -34.68
CA GLU A 114 1.18 -29.05 -33.23
C GLU A 114 2.33 -28.41 -32.45
N THR A 115 2.03 -27.36 -31.69
CA THR A 115 2.96 -26.83 -30.70
C THR A 115 2.79 -27.64 -29.42
N ILE A 116 3.85 -28.35 -29.02
CA ILE A 116 3.99 -28.95 -27.70
C ILE A 116 3.79 -27.85 -26.66
N VAL A 117 2.63 -27.85 -26.01
CA VAL A 117 2.35 -26.95 -24.89
C VAL A 117 3.05 -27.56 -23.68
N ILE A 118 4.32 -27.21 -23.46
CA ILE A 118 4.93 -27.38 -22.15
C ILE A 118 4.23 -26.36 -21.25
N SER A 119 3.07 -26.75 -20.70
CA SER A 119 2.32 -26.00 -19.72
C SER A 119 3.09 -26.01 -18.41
N ASN A 120 4.15 -25.21 -18.33
CA ASN A 120 4.79 -24.89 -17.07
C ASN A 120 3.90 -23.87 -16.35
N THR A 121 2.76 -24.31 -15.84
CA THR A 121 1.87 -23.51 -15.01
C THR A 121 2.49 -23.40 -13.61
N GLN A 122 3.55 -22.61 -13.49
CA GLN A 122 3.91 -22.06 -12.18
C GLN A 122 2.78 -21.11 -11.78
N GLU A 123 1.99 -21.52 -10.79
CA GLU A 123 0.96 -20.68 -10.21
C GLU A 123 1.61 -19.40 -9.66
N VAL A 124 1.18 -18.25 -10.19
CA VAL A 124 1.69 -16.95 -9.76
C VAL A 124 1.23 -16.71 -8.31
N PRO A 125 2.14 -16.36 -7.38
CA PRO A 125 1.74 -16.10 -6.00
C PRO A 125 0.70 -14.99 -5.88
N ILE A 126 -0.26 -15.18 -4.98
CA ILE A 126 -1.23 -14.15 -4.63
C ILE A 126 -0.51 -13.01 -3.91
N VAL A 127 -0.72 -11.78 -4.39
CA VAL A 127 -0.18 -10.56 -3.77
C VAL A 127 -1.28 -9.83 -3.03
N HIS A 128 -1.10 -9.65 -1.73
CA HIS A 128 -2.04 -8.99 -0.84
C HIS A 128 -1.73 -7.49 -0.72
N GLY A 129 -2.77 -6.70 -0.45
CA GLY A 129 -2.65 -5.28 -0.14
C GLY A 129 -3.88 -4.47 -0.52
N ILE A 130 -3.74 -3.15 -0.45
CA ILE A 130 -4.82 -2.20 -0.74
C ILE A 130 -4.69 -1.70 -2.18
N SER A 131 -5.73 -1.95 -3.00
CA SER A 131 -5.78 -1.55 -4.42
C SER A 131 -4.57 -2.05 -5.21
N VAL A 132 -4.23 -3.33 -5.05
CA VAL A 132 -3.06 -3.93 -5.71
C VAL A 132 -3.29 -4.06 -7.21
N THR A 133 -2.36 -3.57 -8.01
CA THR A 133 -2.39 -3.72 -9.48
C THR A 133 -1.78 -5.06 -9.90
N PRO A 134 -2.00 -5.51 -11.16
CA PRO A 134 -1.30 -6.68 -11.68
C PRO A 134 0.24 -6.56 -11.65
N LEU A 135 0.79 -5.34 -11.62
CA LEU A 135 2.23 -5.09 -11.50
C LEU A 135 2.70 -4.95 -10.05
N THR A 136 1.87 -5.27 -9.05
CA THR A 136 2.14 -5.20 -7.60
C THR A 136 2.22 -3.82 -6.97
N GLN A 137 1.87 -2.76 -7.71
CA GLN A 137 1.70 -1.42 -7.14
C GLN A 137 0.50 -1.41 -6.18
N CYS A 138 0.47 -0.49 -5.21
CA CYS A 138 -0.61 -0.38 -4.24
C CYS A 138 -0.96 1.07 -3.93
N ALA A 139 -2.02 1.29 -3.13
CA ALA A 139 -2.43 2.63 -2.70
C ALA A 139 -1.32 3.44 -1.98
N HIS A 140 -0.31 2.78 -1.40
CA HIS A 140 0.81 3.44 -0.73
C HIS A 140 1.95 3.82 -1.69
N TRP A 141 2.28 2.92 -2.62
CA TRP A 141 3.42 3.04 -3.56
C TRP A 141 2.97 2.58 -4.95
N HIS A 142 2.99 3.48 -5.93
CA HIS A 142 2.38 3.28 -7.25
C HIS A 142 3.11 4.00 -8.39
N SER A 143 4.40 4.29 -8.22
CA SER A 143 5.23 4.71 -9.34
C SER A 143 5.39 3.56 -10.35
N PRO A 144 5.83 3.85 -11.58
CA PRO A 144 6.16 2.82 -12.57
C PRO A 144 7.26 1.85 -12.12
N LEU A 145 8.03 2.18 -11.07
CA LEU A 145 9.12 1.37 -10.54
C LEU A 145 8.73 0.56 -9.29
N ASP A 146 7.54 0.80 -8.72
CA ASP A 146 7.02 0.08 -7.55
C ASP A 146 6.41 -1.26 -7.96
N ILE A 147 7.19 -2.06 -8.68
CA ILE A 147 6.76 -3.30 -9.33
C ILE A 147 7.34 -4.54 -8.67
N ILE A 148 7.51 -4.50 -7.34
CA ILE A 148 7.89 -5.67 -6.54
C ILE A 148 6.84 -5.96 -5.47
N ALA A 149 6.72 -7.23 -5.10
CA ALA A 149 6.06 -7.65 -3.87
C ALA A 149 7.03 -8.49 -3.04
N ILE A 150 6.97 -8.36 -1.72
CA ILE A 150 7.88 -9.06 -0.81
C ILE A 150 7.08 -10.07 0.00
N LYS A 151 7.61 -11.28 0.12
CA LYS A 151 7.11 -12.33 1.00
C LYS A 151 7.52 -11.99 2.43
N HIS A 152 6.56 -11.89 3.34
CA HIS A 152 6.86 -11.54 4.73
C HIS A 152 7.23 -12.79 5.53
N PHE A 153 8.26 -12.69 6.37
CA PHE A 153 8.79 -13.83 7.12
C PHE A 153 7.76 -14.44 8.09
N CYS A 154 6.96 -13.59 8.74
CA CYS A 154 5.98 -13.99 9.75
C CYS A 154 4.85 -14.88 9.22
N CYS A 155 4.33 -14.61 8.02
CA CYS A 155 3.12 -15.26 7.50
C CYS A 155 3.31 -15.92 6.14
N GLN A 156 4.49 -15.81 5.53
CA GLN A 156 4.85 -16.44 4.26
C GLN A 156 3.95 -16.03 3.07
N LYS A 157 3.25 -14.90 3.18
CA LYS A 157 2.42 -14.31 2.13
C LYS A 157 3.15 -13.14 1.45
N PHE A 158 2.86 -12.91 0.18
CA PHE A 158 3.38 -11.75 -0.56
C PHE A 158 2.51 -10.51 -0.35
N TYR A 159 3.14 -9.38 -0.05
CA TYR A 159 2.48 -8.07 0.00
C TYR A 159 3.18 -7.08 -0.93
N ALA A 160 2.39 -6.15 -1.47
CA ALA A 160 2.92 -5.04 -2.27
C ALA A 160 3.89 -4.14 -1.48
N CYS A 161 3.69 -4.00 -0.16
CA CYS A 161 4.59 -3.29 0.74
C CYS A 161 4.30 -3.60 2.22
N ILE A 162 5.19 -3.17 3.11
CA ILE A 162 5.05 -3.27 4.58
C ILE A 162 3.76 -2.63 5.11
N SER A 163 3.36 -1.49 4.56
CA SER A 163 2.11 -0.83 4.94
C SER A 163 0.87 -1.62 4.48
N CYS A 164 0.99 -2.41 3.41
CA CYS A 164 -0.07 -3.35 3.02
C CYS A 164 -0.12 -4.54 3.96
N HIS A 165 1.02 -5.11 4.35
CA HIS A 165 1.07 -6.16 5.37
C HIS A 165 0.39 -5.69 6.66
N ASP A 166 0.84 -4.57 7.23
CA ASP A 166 0.33 -4.05 8.50
C ASP A 166 -1.16 -3.68 8.48
N ALA A 167 -1.73 -3.44 7.28
CA ALA A 167 -3.15 -3.14 7.12
C ALA A 167 -4.01 -4.39 6.94
N CYS A 168 -3.40 -5.49 6.48
CA CYS A 168 -4.10 -6.73 6.14
C CYS A 168 -3.92 -7.82 7.20
N GLU A 169 -2.96 -7.65 8.12
CA GLU A 169 -2.62 -8.66 9.12
C GLU A 169 -2.71 -8.11 10.55
N THR A 170 -3.09 -9.00 11.47
CA THR A 170 -3.29 -8.68 12.90
C THR A 170 -2.00 -8.76 13.72
N HIS A 171 -0.87 -9.05 13.07
CA HIS A 171 0.44 -9.27 13.69
C HIS A 171 1.51 -8.38 13.05
N MET A 172 2.66 -8.25 13.73
CA MET A 172 3.81 -7.50 13.23
C MET A 172 4.56 -8.28 12.17
N SER A 173 5.05 -7.57 11.15
CA SER A 173 6.03 -8.15 10.24
C SER A 173 7.32 -8.48 11.00
N PHE A 174 7.86 -9.66 10.75
CA PHE A 174 9.21 -10.03 11.12
C PHE A 174 10.14 -9.94 9.91
N VAL A 175 11.42 -9.66 10.17
CA VAL A 175 12.44 -9.61 9.12
C VAL A 175 12.96 -11.00 8.81
N TRP A 176 13.34 -11.25 7.57
CA TRP A 176 14.06 -12.47 7.21
C TRP A 176 15.45 -12.46 7.85
N PRO A 177 15.83 -13.55 8.55
CA PRO A 177 17.15 -13.68 9.13
C PRO A 177 18.25 -13.64 8.06
N PHE A 178 19.43 -13.14 8.42
CA PHE A 178 20.58 -13.08 7.52
C PHE A 178 20.94 -14.45 6.94
N ALA A 179 20.78 -15.52 7.73
CA ALA A 179 21.07 -16.89 7.33
C ALA A 179 20.12 -17.46 6.25
N ARG A 180 19.01 -16.79 5.95
CA ARG A 180 17.99 -17.25 4.99
C ARG A 180 17.89 -16.36 3.75
N ARG A 181 19.01 -15.77 3.32
CA ARG A 181 19.05 -14.90 2.13
C ARG A 181 18.87 -15.62 0.79
N ASP A 182 19.03 -16.93 0.79
CA ASP A 182 18.78 -17.82 -0.33
C ASP A 182 17.28 -18.05 -0.61
N GLU A 183 16.39 -17.59 0.27
CA GLU A 183 14.95 -17.77 0.12
C GLU A 183 14.34 -16.90 -0.99
N CYS A 184 13.48 -17.51 -1.81
CA CYS A 184 12.69 -16.85 -2.84
C CYS A 184 11.58 -16.00 -2.21
N ALA A 185 11.86 -14.72 -1.98
CA ALA A 185 10.97 -13.81 -1.24
C ALA A 185 10.63 -12.51 -1.99
N VAL A 186 11.18 -12.25 -3.17
CA VAL A 186 10.93 -10.98 -3.88
C VAL A 186 10.34 -11.25 -5.26
N LEU A 187 9.04 -11.00 -5.41
CA LEU A 187 8.32 -11.20 -6.66
C LEU A 187 8.48 -9.97 -7.57
N CYS A 188 8.89 -10.20 -8.82
CA CYS A 188 8.84 -9.21 -9.88
C CYS A 188 7.41 -9.09 -10.44
N GLY A 189 6.81 -7.90 -10.35
CA GLY A 189 5.49 -7.61 -10.88
C GLY A 189 5.39 -7.72 -12.41
N GLN A 190 6.48 -7.48 -13.13
CA GLN A 190 6.49 -7.54 -14.61
C GLN A 190 6.47 -8.98 -15.15
N CYS A 191 7.42 -9.81 -14.71
CA CYS A 191 7.63 -11.15 -15.29
C CYS A 191 7.27 -12.30 -14.36
N LYS A 192 6.82 -12.00 -13.13
CA LYS A 192 6.44 -12.97 -12.09
C LYS A 192 7.56 -13.88 -11.59
N TYR A 193 8.80 -13.62 -12.00
CA TYR A 193 9.96 -14.27 -11.41
C TYR A 193 10.08 -13.90 -9.94
N ILE A 194 10.35 -14.89 -9.09
CA ILE A 194 10.57 -14.71 -7.65
C ILE A 194 12.07 -14.81 -7.41
N LEU A 195 12.68 -13.67 -7.14
CA LEU A 195 14.09 -13.56 -6.82
C LEU A 195 14.34 -14.05 -5.39
N THR A 196 15.53 -14.59 -5.17
CA THR A 196 16.03 -14.75 -3.80
C THR A 196 16.28 -13.39 -3.15
N ILE A 197 16.33 -13.33 -1.82
CA ILE A 197 16.65 -12.09 -1.11
C ILE A 197 18.05 -11.58 -1.51
N ALA A 198 19.05 -12.47 -1.53
CA ALA A 198 20.41 -12.14 -1.96
C ALA A 198 20.43 -11.57 -3.39
N GLU A 199 19.78 -12.26 -4.33
CA GLU A 199 19.71 -11.85 -5.72
C GLU A 199 19.05 -10.46 -5.87
N TYR A 200 17.94 -10.21 -5.16
CA TYR A 200 17.30 -8.90 -5.17
C TYR A 200 18.22 -7.80 -4.63
N MET A 201 18.91 -8.05 -3.50
CA MET A 201 19.80 -7.07 -2.87
C MET A 201 21.00 -6.71 -3.76
N GLU A 202 21.51 -7.69 -4.51
CA GLU A 202 22.67 -7.53 -5.41
C GLU A 202 22.29 -7.10 -6.83
N SER A 203 20.99 -7.13 -7.17
CA SER A 203 20.49 -6.89 -8.53
C SER A 203 20.83 -5.52 -9.13
N GLY A 204 21.13 -4.53 -8.31
CA GLY A 204 21.26 -3.13 -8.76
C GLY A 204 19.90 -2.48 -9.06
N SER A 205 18.85 -2.86 -8.33
CA SER A 205 17.48 -2.33 -8.48
C SER A 205 16.85 -2.67 -9.84
N LYS A 206 17.02 -3.92 -10.31
CA LYS A 206 16.40 -4.41 -11.54
C LYS A 206 16.05 -5.89 -11.39
N CYS A 207 15.10 -6.37 -12.17
CA CYS A 207 14.85 -7.80 -12.25
C CYS A 207 16.02 -8.49 -12.97
N THR A 208 16.59 -9.52 -12.37
CA THR A 208 17.64 -10.37 -12.96
C THR A 208 17.14 -11.21 -14.14
N ARG A 209 15.83 -11.48 -14.19
CA ARG A 209 15.18 -12.22 -15.29
C ARG A 209 14.80 -11.33 -16.46
N CYS A 210 14.04 -10.25 -16.22
CA CYS A 210 13.45 -9.44 -17.29
C CYS A 210 14.06 -8.04 -17.45
N ALA A 211 15.09 -7.70 -16.67
CA ALA A 211 15.77 -6.40 -16.68
C ALA A 211 14.91 -5.16 -16.36
N SER A 212 13.61 -5.33 -16.04
CA SER A 212 12.75 -4.22 -15.62
C SER A 212 13.32 -3.53 -14.37
N ALA A 213 13.31 -2.20 -14.38
CA ALA A 213 13.80 -1.41 -13.26
C ALA A 213 12.86 -1.50 -12.05
N PHE A 214 13.45 -1.63 -10.87
CA PHE A 214 12.79 -1.51 -9.57
C PHE A 214 13.11 -0.15 -8.97
N ASN A 215 12.26 0.32 -8.04
CA ASN A 215 12.48 1.58 -7.36
C ASN A 215 13.78 1.52 -6.52
N PRO A 216 14.83 2.31 -6.83
CA PRO A 216 16.06 2.30 -6.04
C PRO A 216 15.88 2.76 -4.60
N GLY A 217 14.82 3.54 -4.33
CA GLY A 217 14.45 3.97 -2.98
C GLY A 217 14.04 2.83 -2.06
N CYS A 218 13.67 1.64 -2.59
CA CYS A 218 13.36 0.47 -1.76
C CYS A 218 14.52 0.04 -0.85
N LYS A 219 15.77 0.33 -1.25
CA LYS A 219 16.97 0.04 -0.45
C LYS A 219 16.94 0.71 0.93
N ASN A 220 16.35 1.89 1.02
CA ASN A 220 16.21 2.63 2.28
C ASN A 220 15.27 1.93 3.27
N HIS A 221 14.52 0.92 2.82
CA HIS A 221 13.55 0.18 3.63
C HIS A 221 13.93 -1.29 3.82
N TRP A 222 15.09 -1.74 3.38
CA TRP A 222 15.48 -3.16 3.50
C TRP A 222 15.43 -3.67 4.94
N ALA A 223 15.82 -2.85 5.92
CA ALA A 223 15.76 -3.21 7.34
C ALA A 223 14.33 -3.50 7.86
N LEU A 224 13.27 -3.14 7.12
CA LEU A 224 11.90 -3.49 7.45
C LEU A 224 11.53 -4.92 7.03
N TYR A 225 12.32 -5.54 6.15
CA TYR A 225 12.06 -6.87 5.58
C TYR A 225 13.19 -7.86 5.82
N PHE A 226 14.43 -7.41 5.92
CA PHE A 226 15.63 -8.25 5.92
C PHE A 226 16.62 -7.77 6.98
N GLU A 227 17.27 -8.72 7.63
CA GLU A 227 18.45 -8.46 8.45
C GLU A 227 19.65 -8.11 7.54
N LEU A 228 20.32 -7.00 7.83
CA LEU A 228 21.34 -6.42 6.94
C LEU A 228 22.75 -6.94 7.19
N SER A 229 23.08 -7.25 8.44
CA SER A 229 24.37 -7.78 8.89
C SER A 229 24.16 -9.07 9.67
N LYS A 230 25.15 -9.94 9.64
CA LYS A 230 25.23 -11.09 10.54
C LYS A 230 25.69 -10.56 11.89
N GLU A 231 24.77 -10.29 12.81
CA GLU A 231 25.19 -10.08 14.20
C GLU A 231 25.71 -11.42 14.72
N LEU A 232 27.01 -11.45 15.07
CA LEU A 232 27.73 -12.60 15.64
C LEU A 232 27.43 -12.73 17.13
#